data_AF-A0A4V1ZTC8-F1
#
_entry.id   AF-A0A4V1ZTC8-F1
#
_cell.length_a   1.000
_cell.length_b   1.000
_cell.length_c   1.000
_cell.angle_alpha   90.00
_cell.angle_beta   90.00
_cell.angle_gamma   90.00
#
_symmetry.space_group_name_H-M   'P 1'
#
loop_
_entity.id
_entity.type
_entity.pdbx_description
1 polymer ?
#
loop_
_entity_poly.entity_id
_entity_poly.type
_entity_poly.pdbx_seq_one_letter_code
_entity_poly.pdbx_strand_id
1 'polypeptide(L)'
;MRVPLLTRLLLSSIAASLLVPAPAAASSPELIGLERELSKLIAARSGDYGIAALDLRDGSTVSINGDTPFPMASTVKIAIAAAYLAEVDQARRSLGDMIAGRPAAKVMELMIIRSDNQATDQLLAALGGPVAIQRWLSSQNIPGIRMDRSIAQLLRERGHLADIKDVATPIA
;
A
#
# COMPACT_ATOMS: atom_id res chain seq x y z
N MET A 1 22.40 -66.44 -7.01
CA MET A 1 23.02 -65.55 -5.99
C MET A 1 22.14 -64.32 -5.86
N ARG A 2 21.57 -64.08 -4.67
CA ARG A 2 20.70 -62.93 -4.35
C ARG A 2 21.60 -61.74 -3.98
N VAL A 3 21.40 -60.59 -4.60
CA VAL A 3 22.01 -59.31 -4.20
C VAL A 3 20.86 -58.31 -3.99
N PRO A 4 20.83 -57.54 -2.88
CA PRO A 4 19.59 -57.00 -2.32
C PRO A 4 19.20 -55.65 -2.93
N LEU A 5 17.89 -55.34 -2.84
CA LEU A 5 17.32 -54.03 -3.12
C LEU A 5 17.96 -52.96 -2.21
N LEU A 6 18.72 -52.05 -2.80
CA LEU A 6 19.09 -50.78 -2.18
C LEU A 6 17.95 -49.78 -2.37
N THR A 7 17.16 -49.61 -1.31
CA THR A 7 16.14 -48.56 -1.16
C THR A 7 16.81 -47.19 -1.25
N ARG A 8 16.68 -46.50 -2.38
CA ARG A 8 17.07 -45.08 -2.51
C ARG A 8 15.98 -44.22 -1.87
N LEU A 9 16.14 -43.87 -0.60
CA LEU A 9 15.43 -42.76 0.03
C LEU A 9 16.05 -41.45 -0.49
N LEU A 10 15.41 -40.83 -1.48
CA LEU A 10 15.68 -39.44 -1.85
C LEU A 10 15.02 -38.53 -0.79
N LEU A 11 15.82 -38.05 0.15
CA LEU A 11 15.43 -36.95 1.03
C LEU A 11 15.40 -35.67 0.20
N SER A 12 14.22 -35.27 -0.26
CA SER A 12 13.97 -33.91 -0.75
C SER A 12 14.00 -32.95 0.43
N SER A 13 15.12 -32.28 0.64
CA SER A 13 15.24 -31.16 1.57
C SER A 13 14.41 -29.99 1.05
N ILE A 14 13.26 -29.73 1.67
CA ILE A 14 12.55 -28.45 1.54
C ILE A 14 13.44 -27.42 2.22
N ALA A 15 14.15 -26.62 1.44
CA ALA A 15 14.77 -25.41 1.96
C ALA A 15 13.64 -24.44 2.33
N ALA A 16 13.31 -24.38 3.61
CA ALA A 16 12.52 -23.30 4.15
C ALA A 16 13.39 -22.03 4.05
N SER A 17 13.22 -21.27 2.98
CA SER A 17 13.76 -19.92 2.90
C SER A 17 13.08 -19.10 3.99
N LEU A 18 13.78 -18.85 5.09
CA LEU A 18 13.43 -17.77 6.00
C LEU A 18 13.39 -16.49 5.15
N LEU A 19 12.23 -15.85 5.04
CA LEU A 19 12.19 -14.44 4.63
C LEU A 19 13.00 -13.69 5.69
N VAL A 20 14.27 -13.41 5.39
CA VAL A 20 15.02 -12.40 6.12
C VAL A 20 14.37 -11.08 5.71
N PRO A 21 13.73 -10.34 6.62
CA PRO A 21 13.22 -9.01 6.28
C PRO A 21 14.38 -8.19 5.72
N ALA A 22 14.14 -7.55 4.57
CA ALA A 22 15.16 -6.70 3.96
C ALA A 22 15.62 -5.69 5.01
N PRO A 23 16.94 -5.58 5.25
CA PRO A 23 17.46 -4.75 6.32
C PRO A 23 17.03 -3.31 6.05
N ALA A 24 16.86 -2.56 7.13
CA ALA A 24 16.70 -1.13 7.05
C ALA A 24 17.85 -0.54 6.19
N ALA A 25 17.52 0.45 5.37
CA ALA A 25 18.48 1.00 4.41
C ALA A 25 18.41 2.53 4.40
N ALA A 26 19.26 3.16 5.20
CA ALA A 26 19.60 4.57 5.01
C ALA A 26 20.37 4.77 3.70
N SER A 27 19.94 5.74 2.89
CA SER A 27 20.61 6.08 1.63
C SER A 27 21.78 7.04 1.80
N SER A 28 22.01 7.56 3.01
CA SER A 28 23.11 8.47 3.33
C SER A 28 23.66 8.25 4.76
N PRO A 29 24.94 8.61 5.02
CA PRO A 29 25.54 8.47 6.35
C PRO A 29 24.82 9.22 7.47
N GLU A 30 24.22 10.37 7.16
CA GLU A 30 23.50 11.23 8.10
C GLU A 30 22.24 10.53 8.66
N LEU A 31 21.65 9.63 7.88
CA LEU A 31 20.42 8.91 8.23
C LEU A 31 20.66 7.62 9.01
N ILE A 32 21.90 7.13 9.11
CA ILE A 32 22.25 5.92 9.88
C ILE A 32 21.82 6.03 11.36
N GLY A 33 21.94 7.24 11.92
CA GLY A 33 21.50 7.52 13.29
C GLY A 33 20.00 7.28 13.47
N LEU A 34 19.21 7.82 12.55
CA LEU A 34 17.75 7.69 12.52
C LEU A 34 17.32 6.23 12.28
N GLU A 35 17.94 5.54 11.32
CA GLU A 35 17.68 4.12 11.04
C GLU A 35 17.81 3.26 12.31
N ARG A 36 18.91 3.47 13.05
CA ARG A 36 19.19 2.74 14.29
C ARG A 36 18.19 3.07 15.40
N GLU A 37 17.75 4.32 15.50
CA GLU A 37 16.73 4.73 16.48
C GLU A 37 15.37 4.10 16.16
N LEU A 38 14.93 4.16 14.91
CA LEU A 38 13.70 3.51 14.45
C LEU A 38 13.74 2.00 14.70
N SER A 39 14.87 1.35 14.36
CA SER A 39 15.08 -0.08 14.60
C SER A 39 14.97 -0.46 16.08
N LYS A 40 15.53 0.36 16.97
CA LYS A 40 15.42 0.16 18.43
C LYS A 40 13.98 0.32 18.91
N LEU A 41 13.26 1.34 18.41
CA LEU A 41 11.88 1.61 18.81
C LEU A 41 10.94 0.46 18.46
N ILE A 42 11.09 -0.12 17.27
CA ILE A 42 10.25 -1.23 16.83
C ILE A 42 10.65 -2.55 17.47
N ALA A 43 11.94 -2.80 17.74
CA ALA A 43 12.39 -4.01 18.41
C ALA A 43 11.84 -4.15 19.84
N ALA A 44 11.48 -3.04 20.48
CA ALA A 44 10.88 -3.01 21.81
C ALA A 44 9.38 -3.35 21.84
N ARG A 45 8.74 -3.58 20.68
CA ARG A 45 7.29 -3.75 20.55
C ARG A 45 6.95 -4.89 19.59
N SER A 46 5.90 -5.63 19.89
CA SER A 46 5.39 -6.65 18.97
C SER A 46 4.56 -6.00 17.87
N GLY A 47 4.85 -6.34 16.62
CA GLY A 47 4.09 -5.89 15.46
C GLY A 47 4.91 -5.98 14.17
N ASP A 48 4.21 -5.93 13.04
CA ASP A 48 4.83 -5.78 11.72
C ASP A 48 4.91 -4.29 11.40
N TYR A 49 6.12 -3.77 11.19
CA TYR A 49 6.37 -2.35 10.97
C TYR A 49 6.94 -2.10 9.58
N GLY A 50 6.31 -1.22 8.82
CA GLY A 50 6.83 -0.63 7.59
C GLY A 50 7.04 0.86 7.81
N ILE A 51 8.23 1.36 7.54
CA ILE A 51 8.58 2.77 7.72
C ILE A 51 9.35 3.23 6.50
N ALA A 52 9.02 4.41 5.99
CA ALA A 52 9.84 5.16 5.05
C ALA A 52 9.85 6.63 5.45
N ALA A 53 11.00 7.26 5.36
CA ALA A 53 11.16 8.70 5.51
C ALA A 53 12.01 9.21 4.35
N LEU A 54 11.55 10.30 3.73
CA LEU A 54 12.20 11.01 2.64
C LEU A 54 12.54 12.43 3.12
N ASP A 55 13.80 12.81 3.01
CA ASP A 55 14.23 14.18 3.18
C ASP A 55 13.98 14.95 1.88
N LEU A 56 13.07 15.92 1.92
CA LEU A 56 12.70 16.70 0.74
C LEU A 56 13.79 17.69 0.29
N ARG A 57 14.85 17.90 1.08
CA ARG A 57 15.93 18.84 0.76
C ARG A 57 16.91 18.25 -0.24
N ASP A 58 17.25 16.99 -0.07
CA ASP A 58 18.30 16.30 -0.84
C ASP A 58 17.85 14.96 -1.43
N GLY A 59 16.63 14.50 -1.12
CA GLY A 59 16.08 13.24 -1.60
C GLY A 59 16.61 12.01 -0.87
N SER A 60 17.38 12.19 0.21
CA SER A 60 17.85 11.05 1.01
C SER A 60 16.70 10.35 1.71
N THR A 61 16.80 9.03 1.86
CA THR A 61 15.75 8.19 2.42
C THR A 61 16.27 7.26 3.49
N VAL A 62 15.41 6.91 4.43
CA VAL A 62 15.59 5.75 5.31
C VAL A 62 14.31 4.93 5.29
N SER A 63 14.43 3.61 5.25
CA SER A 63 13.27 2.72 5.34
C SER A 63 13.54 1.50 6.21
N ILE A 64 12.46 0.94 6.75
CA ILE A 64 12.40 -0.38 7.41
C ILE A 64 11.27 -1.14 6.73
N ASN A 65 11.56 -2.33 6.19
CA ASN A 65 10.61 -3.10 5.39
C ASN A 65 9.97 -2.27 4.26
N GLY A 66 10.78 -1.42 3.61
CA GLY A 66 10.32 -0.39 2.68
C GLY A 66 9.53 -0.92 1.48
N ASP A 67 9.90 -2.09 0.97
CA ASP A 67 9.24 -2.80 -0.14
C ASP A 67 8.17 -3.80 0.32
N THR A 68 7.95 -3.92 1.63
CA THR A 68 6.97 -4.87 2.16
C THR A 68 5.57 -4.29 2.03
N PRO A 69 4.58 -5.00 1.47
CA PRO A 69 3.22 -4.51 1.38
C PRO A 69 2.51 -4.51 2.74
N PHE A 70 1.81 -3.43 3.05
CA PHE A 70 0.94 -3.29 4.22
C PHE A 70 -0.48 -2.88 3.80
N PRO A 71 -1.53 -3.31 4.52
CA PRO A 71 -2.89 -2.86 4.25
C PRO A 71 -3.00 -1.33 4.33
N MET A 72 -3.47 -0.69 3.26
CA MET A 72 -3.56 0.78 3.22
C MET A 72 -4.59 1.35 4.18
N ALA A 73 -5.64 0.59 4.48
CA ALA A 73 -6.83 1.10 5.13
C ALA A 73 -7.28 2.43 4.49
N SER A 74 -7.43 3.50 5.28
CA SER A 74 -7.90 4.80 4.77
C SER A 74 -6.84 5.63 4.04
N THR A 75 -5.58 5.20 3.94
CA THR A 75 -4.55 5.95 3.19
C THR A 75 -4.80 5.92 1.67
N VAL A 76 -5.48 4.89 1.15
CA VAL A 76 -5.89 4.79 -0.27
C VAL A 76 -6.72 6.00 -0.75
N LYS A 77 -7.41 6.68 0.16
CA LYS A 77 -8.23 7.86 -0.14
C LYS A 77 -7.42 9.00 -0.77
N ILE A 78 -6.10 9.06 -0.50
CA ILE A 78 -5.21 10.00 -1.16
C ILE A 78 -5.10 9.73 -2.66
N ALA A 79 -4.93 8.47 -3.06
CA ALA A 79 -4.88 8.09 -4.47
C ALA A 79 -6.22 8.35 -5.18
N ILE A 80 -7.36 8.10 -4.50
CA ILE A 80 -8.69 8.39 -5.04
C ILE A 80 -8.88 9.90 -5.25
N ALA A 81 -8.48 10.73 -4.28
CA ALA A 81 -8.55 12.19 -4.42
C ALA A 81 -7.64 12.70 -5.54
N ALA A 82 -6.39 12.21 -5.60
CA ALA A 82 -5.43 12.60 -6.63
C ALA A 82 -5.92 12.22 -8.04
N ALA A 83 -6.52 11.04 -8.20
CA ALA A 83 -7.12 10.63 -9.48
C ALA A 83 -8.27 11.57 -9.89
N TYR A 84 -9.14 11.98 -8.97
CA TYR A 84 -10.20 12.93 -9.27
C TYR A 84 -9.65 14.31 -9.65
N LEU A 85 -8.69 14.82 -8.88
CA LEU A 85 -8.06 16.12 -9.14
C LEU A 85 -7.32 16.11 -10.48
N ALA A 86 -6.68 15.01 -10.86
CA ALA A 86 -6.06 14.87 -12.18
C ALA A 86 -7.08 14.99 -13.33
N GLU A 87 -8.32 14.54 -13.15
CA GLU A 87 -9.38 14.75 -14.15
C GLU A 87 -9.91 16.20 -14.14
N VAL A 88 -9.87 16.88 -12.99
CA VAL A 88 -10.17 18.32 -12.90
C VAL A 88 -9.11 19.15 -13.62
N ASP A 89 -7.83 18.86 -13.40
CA ASP A 89 -6.71 19.53 -14.08
C ASP A 89 -6.78 19.36 -15.60
N GLN A 90 -7.31 18.22 -16.06
CA GLN A 90 -7.51 17.90 -17.47
C GLN A 90 -8.86 18.41 -18.02
N ALA A 91 -9.59 19.21 -17.25
CA ALA A 91 -10.92 19.75 -17.56
C ALA A 91 -11.96 18.68 -17.95
N ARG A 92 -11.76 17.43 -17.55
CA ARG A 92 -12.74 16.33 -17.72
C ARG A 92 -13.79 16.31 -16.62
N ARG A 93 -13.51 16.96 -15.49
CA ARG A 93 -14.39 17.09 -14.32
C ARG A 93 -14.29 18.47 -13.70
N SER A 94 -15.20 18.74 -12.79
CA SER A 94 -15.15 19.88 -11.89
C SER A 94 -15.31 19.44 -10.44
N LEU A 95 -14.73 20.23 -9.52
CA LEU A 95 -15.03 20.12 -8.09
C LEU A 95 -16.50 20.48 -7.76
N GLY A 96 -17.21 21.11 -8.71
CA GLY A 96 -18.64 21.38 -8.64
C GLY A 96 -19.54 20.23 -9.10
N ASP A 97 -18.98 19.15 -9.68
CA ASP A 97 -19.80 18.03 -10.18
C ASP A 97 -20.61 17.41 -9.05
N MET A 98 -21.87 17.07 -9.34
CA MET A 98 -22.77 16.51 -8.33
C MET A 98 -22.57 15.00 -8.20
N ILE A 99 -22.08 14.57 -7.04
CA ILE A 99 -21.90 13.16 -6.67
C ILE A 99 -22.80 12.88 -5.48
N ALA A 100 -23.77 11.96 -5.66
CA ALA A 100 -24.77 11.62 -4.65
C ALA A 100 -25.47 12.83 -4.02
N GLY A 101 -25.79 13.84 -4.85
CA GLY A 101 -26.49 15.05 -4.42
C GLY A 101 -25.63 16.10 -3.72
N ARG A 102 -24.30 16.00 -3.76
CA ARG A 102 -23.36 16.99 -3.20
C ARG A 102 -22.28 17.36 -4.22
N PRO A 103 -21.71 18.57 -4.18
CA PRO A 103 -20.54 18.89 -4.98
C PRO A 103 -19.37 17.95 -4.67
N ALA A 104 -18.59 17.58 -5.67
CA ALA A 104 -17.44 16.70 -5.53
C ALA A 104 -16.43 17.22 -4.50
N ALA A 105 -16.24 18.54 -4.39
CA ALA A 105 -15.47 19.16 -3.31
C ALA A 105 -15.95 18.72 -1.92
N LYS A 106 -17.27 18.67 -1.69
CA LYS A 106 -17.82 18.27 -0.39
C LYS A 106 -17.68 16.78 -0.15
N VAL A 107 -17.87 15.96 -1.17
CA VAL A 107 -17.63 14.51 -1.07
C VAL A 107 -16.16 14.24 -0.76
N MET A 108 -15.23 14.91 -1.44
CA MET A 108 -13.80 14.80 -1.21
C MET A 108 -13.39 15.31 0.18
N GLU A 109 -13.97 16.41 0.67
CA GLU A 109 -13.75 16.92 2.03
C GLU A 109 -14.17 15.87 3.07
N LEU A 110 -15.36 15.27 2.93
CA LEU A 110 -15.82 14.21 3.83
C LEU A 110 -14.88 12.98 3.79
N MET A 111 -14.46 12.57 2.59
CA MET A 111 -13.53 11.47 2.40
C MET A 111 -12.17 11.75 3.07
N ILE A 112 -11.56 12.92 2.85
CA ILE A 112 -10.20 13.21 3.29
C ILE A 112 -10.15 13.65 4.76
N ILE A 113 -11.02 14.57 5.16
CA ILE A 113 -10.96 15.20 6.49
C ILE A 113 -11.67 14.36 7.55
N ARG A 114 -12.76 13.67 7.18
CA ARG A 114 -13.54 12.83 8.10
C ARG A 114 -13.30 11.34 7.90
N SER A 115 -12.48 10.96 6.92
CA SER A 115 -12.26 9.56 6.54
C SER A 115 -13.57 8.82 6.23
N ASP A 116 -14.58 9.52 5.71
CA ASP A 116 -15.93 8.97 5.50
C ASP A 116 -15.91 7.89 4.41
N ASN A 117 -16.29 6.66 4.79
CA ASN A 117 -16.27 5.50 3.90
C ASN A 117 -17.34 5.55 2.80
N GLN A 118 -18.51 6.15 3.09
CA GLN A 118 -19.57 6.30 2.09
C GLN A 118 -19.16 7.32 1.03
N ALA A 119 -18.59 8.46 1.45
CA ALA A 119 -18.05 9.46 0.55
C ALA A 119 -16.91 8.90 -0.32
N THR A 120 -16.08 8.01 0.26
CA THR A 120 -15.03 7.29 -0.47
C THR A 120 -15.62 6.45 -1.60
N ASP A 121 -16.59 5.59 -1.28
CA ASP A 121 -17.20 4.71 -2.28
C ASP A 121 -17.99 5.50 -3.34
N GLN A 122 -18.58 6.64 -2.97
CA GLN A 122 -19.26 7.55 -3.90
C GLN A 122 -18.28 8.18 -4.90
N LEU A 123 -17.16 8.74 -4.42
CA LEU A 123 -16.14 9.34 -5.29
C LEU A 123 -15.44 8.29 -6.15
N LEU A 124 -15.15 7.13 -5.56
CA LEU A 124 -14.58 5.98 -6.25
C LEU A 124 -15.51 5.47 -7.37
N ALA A 125 -16.82 5.36 -7.10
CA ALA A 125 -17.79 4.97 -8.12
C ALA A 125 -17.87 6.00 -9.24
N ALA A 126 -17.82 7.30 -8.93
CA ALA A 126 -17.78 8.36 -9.93
C ALA A 126 -16.57 8.23 -10.87
N LEU A 127 -15.42 7.76 -10.37
CA LEU A 127 -14.18 7.50 -11.13
C LEU A 127 -14.17 6.17 -11.89
N GLY A 128 -15.21 5.33 -11.76
CA GLY A 128 -15.29 4.02 -12.42
C GLY A 128 -14.76 2.85 -11.59
N GLY A 129 -14.59 3.02 -10.28
CA GLY A 129 -14.29 1.94 -9.33
C GLY A 129 -12.80 1.63 -9.14
N PRO A 130 -12.46 0.60 -8.32
CA PRO A 130 -11.09 0.26 -7.96
C PRO A 130 -10.16 0.04 -9.16
N VAL A 131 -10.66 -0.64 -10.20
CA VAL A 131 -9.88 -0.94 -11.41
C VAL A 131 -9.47 0.34 -12.14
N ALA A 132 -10.31 1.38 -12.12
CA ALA A 132 -9.96 2.67 -12.73
C ALA A 132 -8.84 3.37 -11.96
N ILE A 133 -8.86 3.31 -10.62
CA ILE A 133 -7.79 3.84 -9.78
C ILE A 133 -6.48 3.08 -9.99
N GLN A 134 -6.52 1.74 -10.04
CA GLN A 134 -5.33 0.94 -10.33
C GLN A 134 -4.72 1.28 -11.69
N ARG A 135 -5.56 1.46 -12.72
CA ARG A 135 -5.12 1.90 -14.05
C ARG A 135 -4.51 3.30 -14.01
N TRP A 136 -5.13 4.22 -13.27
CA TRP A 136 -4.60 5.58 -13.10
C TRP A 136 -3.22 5.55 -12.42
N LEU A 137 -3.07 4.85 -11.29
CA LEU A 137 -1.77 4.66 -10.62
C LEU A 137 -0.69 4.12 -11.57
N SER A 138 -1.04 3.10 -12.35
CA SER A 138 -0.14 2.52 -13.35
C SER A 138 0.24 3.54 -14.42
N SER A 139 -0.71 4.35 -14.91
CA SER A 139 -0.45 5.39 -15.92
C SER A 139 0.43 6.54 -15.42
N GLN A 140 0.43 6.79 -14.10
CA GLN A 140 1.26 7.80 -13.46
C GLN A 140 2.65 7.26 -13.05
N ASN A 141 2.96 6.00 -13.36
CA ASN A 141 4.18 5.32 -12.89
C ASN A 141 4.34 5.37 -11.36
N ILE A 142 3.24 5.16 -10.62
CA ILE A 142 3.26 5.05 -9.16
C ILE A 142 3.20 3.55 -8.81
N PRO A 143 4.36 2.87 -8.63
CA PRO A 143 4.40 1.47 -8.24
C PRO A 143 4.04 1.29 -6.76
N GLY A 144 4.05 0.07 -6.26
CA GLY A 144 3.95 -0.21 -4.83
C GLY A 144 2.55 -0.02 -4.21
N ILE A 145 1.62 0.64 -4.90
CA ILE A 145 0.21 0.78 -4.50
C ILE A 145 -0.66 -0.17 -5.32
N ARG A 146 -1.41 -1.04 -4.63
CA ARG A 146 -2.38 -1.95 -5.21
C ARG A 146 -3.77 -1.73 -4.62
N MET A 147 -4.77 -1.47 -5.46
CA MET A 147 -6.17 -1.34 -5.08
C MET A 147 -7.04 -2.32 -5.86
N ASP A 148 -7.79 -3.16 -5.16
CA ASP A 148 -8.63 -4.20 -5.75
C ASP A 148 -10.11 -4.01 -5.40
N ARG A 149 -10.42 -3.38 -4.26
CA ARG A 149 -11.78 -3.34 -3.69
C ARG A 149 -12.25 -1.92 -3.38
N SER A 150 -13.57 -1.74 -3.34
CA SER A 150 -14.21 -0.60 -2.68
C SER A 150 -14.15 -0.76 -1.16
N ILE A 151 -14.40 0.31 -0.40
CA ILE A 151 -14.41 0.22 1.07
C ILE A 151 -15.52 -0.72 1.55
N ALA A 152 -16.72 -0.62 0.96
CA ALA A 152 -17.80 -1.55 1.27
C ALA A 152 -17.46 -3.02 0.96
N GLN A 153 -16.68 -3.31 -0.10
CA GLN A 153 -16.21 -4.67 -0.39
C GLN A 153 -15.17 -5.12 0.65
N LEU A 154 -14.17 -4.29 0.94
CA LEU A 154 -13.13 -4.57 1.93
C LEU A 154 -13.74 -4.89 3.30
N LEU A 155 -14.71 -4.09 3.78
CA LEU A 155 -15.33 -4.28 5.08
C LEU A 155 -16.24 -5.53 5.17
N ARG A 156 -16.72 -6.04 4.03
CA ARG A 156 -17.51 -7.28 3.99
C ARG A 156 -16.65 -8.54 3.96
N GLU A 157 -15.46 -8.46 3.36
CA GLU A 157 -14.57 -9.60 3.21
C GLU A 157 -13.83 -9.91 4.53
N ARG A 158 -13.90 -11.16 4.98
CA ARG A 158 -13.13 -11.63 6.15
C ARG A 158 -11.68 -11.86 5.74
N GLY A 159 -10.75 -11.60 6.66
CA GLY A 159 -9.33 -11.83 6.42
C GLY A 159 -8.65 -10.81 5.51
N HIS A 160 -9.30 -9.67 5.22
CA HIS A 160 -8.78 -8.62 4.35
C HIS A 160 -7.45 -8.00 4.83
N LEU A 161 -7.06 -8.20 6.10
CA LEU A 161 -5.76 -7.76 6.63
C LEU A 161 -4.62 -8.74 6.34
N ALA A 162 -4.94 -9.98 5.94
CA ALA A 162 -3.97 -11.04 5.69
C ALA A 162 -3.80 -11.35 4.19
N ASP A 163 -4.58 -10.70 3.32
CA ASP A 163 -4.42 -10.84 1.87
C ASP A 163 -3.51 -9.74 1.30
N ILE A 164 -3.18 -9.88 0.02
CA ILE A 164 -2.30 -8.96 -0.71
C ILE A 164 -3.09 -7.91 -1.51
N LYS A 165 -4.36 -7.70 -1.19
CA LYS A 165 -5.23 -6.74 -1.88
C LYS A 165 -5.29 -5.44 -1.07
N ASP A 166 -5.45 -4.30 -1.75
CA ASP A 166 -5.56 -2.98 -1.11
C ASP A 166 -4.36 -2.64 -0.20
N VAL A 167 -3.16 -2.94 -0.70
CA VAL A 167 -1.88 -2.78 0.00
C VAL A 167 -1.03 -1.68 -0.62
N ALA A 168 -0.17 -1.06 0.19
CA ALA A 168 0.90 -0.18 -0.27
C ALA A 168 2.24 -0.56 0.38
N THR A 169 3.34 -0.35 -0.32
CA THR A 169 4.69 -0.41 0.26
C THR A 169 5.08 0.96 0.85
N PRO A 170 5.78 1.04 1.99
CA PRO A 170 6.19 2.31 2.56
C PRO A 170 6.93 3.27 1.60
N ILE A 171 7.71 2.74 0.65
CA ILE A 171 8.47 3.55 -0.31
C ILE A 171 7.72 3.88 -1.61
N ALA A 172 6.42 3.55 -1.69
CA ALA A 172 5.60 3.79 -2.88
C ALA A 172 5.38 5.29 -3.16
#